data_AF-A0A946UF34-F1
#
_entry.id   AF-A0A946UF34-F1
#
_cell.length_a   1.000
_cell.length_b   1.000
_cell.length_c   1.000
_cell.angle_alpha   90.00
_cell.angle_beta   90.00
_cell.angle_gamma   90.00
#
_symmetry.space_group_name_H-M   'P 1'
#
loop_
_entity.id
_entity.type
_entity.pdbx_description
1 polymer ?
#
loop_
_entity_poly.entity_id
_entity_poly.type
_entity_poly.pdbx_seq_one_letter_code
_entity_poly.pdbx_strand_id
1 'polypeptide(L)'
;STCHNANATDINRRVAGSACETELGLDDVEIDLKRMIHRIHAGNIGVCGFGNSAHDYVGIVYPGRLNNCEGCHLAGTYYPVDPAVVLATTVDAGADRSTLVDDVAISPNTAVCSGCHTSDLAAQHMIQNGGDFAAGKDDTGALISSGVETCALCHGPGRSADVKDLHGVGDFDFN
;
A
#
# COMPACT_ATOMS: atom_id res chain seq x y z
N SER A 1 5.32 -15.65 13.44
CA SER A 1 4.62 -14.38 13.17
C SER A 1 4.78 -14.03 11.71
N THR A 2 3.81 -13.32 11.11
CA THR A 2 3.87 -12.83 9.73
C THR A 2 4.62 -11.49 9.71
N CYS A 3 5.74 -11.41 8.98
CA CYS A 3 6.59 -10.21 8.97
C CYS A 3 5.99 -9.05 8.17
N HIS A 4 5.52 -9.33 6.94
CA HIS A 4 4.93 -8.34 6.04
C HIS A 4 3.42 -8.34 6.21
N ASN A 5 2.91 -7.48 7.10
CA ASN A 5 1.50 -7.41 7.47
C ASN A 5 1.02 -5.95 7.58
N ALA A 6 -0.30 -5.75 7.64
CA ALA A 6 -0.95 -4.45 7.59
C ALA A 6 -0.63 -3.50 8.76
N ASN A 7 -0.10 -4.01 9.88
CA ASN A 7 0.26 -3.23 11.06
C ASN A 7 1.79 -3.04 11.20
N ALA A 8 2.56 -3.38 10.17
CA ALA A 8 4.00 -3.38 10.24
C ALA A 8 4.62 -2.35 9.29
N THR A 9 5.59 -1.62 9.83
CA THR A 9 6.51 -0.75 9.09
C THR A 9 7.95 -1.26 9.27
N ASP A 10 8.89 -0.66 8.55
CA ASP A 10 10.31 -0.95 8.70
C ASP A 10 10.97 -0.24 9.90
N ILE A 11 10.20 0.40 10.80
CA ILE A 11 10.70 1.23 11.90
C ILE A 11 11.76 0.53 12.76
N ASN A 12 11.63 -0.78 12.97
CA ASN A 12 12.59 -1.58 13.74
C ASN A 12 13.95 -1.77 13.04
N ARG A 13 14.09 -1.25 11.82
CA ARG A 13 15.31 -1.25 11.00
C ARG A 13 15.84 0.17 10.75
N ARG A 14 15.06 1.21 11.08
CA ARG A 14 15.43 2.63 11.06
C ARG A 14 16.29 2.97 12.30
N VAL A 15 17.58 2.66 12.25
CA VAL A 15 18.52 2.90 13.38
C VAL A 15 19.46 4.05 13.04
N ALA A 16 19.57 5.03 13.95
CA ALA A 16 20.46 6.18 13.77
C ALA A 16 21.93 5.76 13.59
N GLY A 17 22.61 6.33 12.60
CA GLY A 17 24.01 6.02 12.29
C GLY A 17 24.20 4.67 11.57
N SER A 18 23.11 4.03 11.14
CA SER A 18 23.18 2.85 10.28
C SER A 18 23.28 3.23 8.80
N ALA A 19 23.68 2.27 7.97
CA ALA A 19 23.72 2.45 6.52
C ALA A 19 22.33 2.81 5.95
N CYS A 20 21.26 2.17 6.44
CA CYS A 20 19.92 2.49 5.98
C CYS A 20 19.51 3.93 6.28
N GLU A 21 19.79 4.43 7.49
CA GLU A 21 19.41 5.80 7.85
C GLU A 21 20.13 6.83 6.98
N THR A 22 21.40 6.59 6.65
CA THR A 22 22.17 7.47 5.75
C THR A 22 21.53 7.58 4.36
N GLU A 23 20.91 6.50 3.87
CA GLU A 23 20.35 6.44 2.52
C GLU A 23 18.87 6.84 2.47
N LEU A 24 18.08 6.37 3.44
CA LEU A 24 16.61 6.42 3.40
C LEU A 24 16.00 7.22 4.56
N GLY A 25 16.79 7.68 5.53
CA GLY A 25 16.32 8.44 6.69
C GLY A 25 15.76 7.59 7.83
N LEU A 26 15.27 8.28 8.87
CA LEU A 26 14.74 7.68 10.10
C LEU A 26 13.23 7.45 10.09
N ASP A 27 12.51 8.12 9.20
CA ASP A 27 11.07 7.97 9.05
C ASP A 27 10.76 6.59 8.49
N ASP A 28 9.80 5.88 9.07
CA ASP A 28 9.46 4.54 8.63
C ASP A 28 8.60 4.54 7.37
N VAL A 29 8.54 3.38 6.74
CA VAL A 29 7.60 3.11 5.66
C VAL A 29 6.92 1.78 5.89
N GLU A 30 5.73 1.64 5.31
CA GLU A 30 4.97 0.40 5.38
C GLU A 30 5.75 -0.80 4.80
N ILE A 31 5.62 -1.95 5.45
CA ILE A 31 6.10 -3.24 4.91
C ILE A 31 4.96 -4.24 4.72
N ASP A 32 3.73 -3.74 4.68
CA ASP A 32 2.57 -4.53 4.33
C ASP A 32 2.67 -5.03 2.89
N LEU A 33 2.55 -6.35 2.71
CA LEU A 33 2.86 -7.02 1.45
C LEU A 33 2.09 -6.42 0.26
N LYS A 34 0.79 -6.14 0.45
CA LYS A 34 -0.07 -5.62 -0.63
C LYS A 34 0.35 -4.24 -1.12
N ARG A 35 1.00 -3.43 -0.29
CA ARG A 35 1.44 -2.07 -0.67
C ARG A 35 2.91 -2.05 -1.03
N MET A 36 3.75 -2.69 -0.23
CA MET A 36 5.20 -2.80 -0.44
C MET A 36 5.52 -3.37 -1.82
N ILE A 37 4.89 -4.48 -2.22
CA ILE A 37 5.17 -5.11 -3.52
C ILE A 37 4.77 -4.21 -4.68
N HIS A 38 3.63 -3.53 -4.61
CA HIS A 38 3.24 -2.58 -5.65
C HIS A 38 4.23 -1.42 -5.77
N ARG A 39 4.63 -0.83 -4.64
CA ARG A 39 5.56 0.31 -4.61
C ARG A 39 6.98 -0.04 -5.06
N ILE A 40 7.47 -1.24 -4.74
CA ILE A 40 8.75 -1.74 -5.26
C ILE A 40 8.70 -1.77 -6.79
N HIS A 41 7.70 -2.42 -7.37
CA HIS A 41 7.59 -2.54 -8.83
C HIS A 41 7.31 -1.19 -9.51
N ALA A 42 6.55 -0.30 -8.87
CA ALA A 42 6.35 1.07 -9.31
C ALA A 42 7.59 1.96 -9.15
N GLY A 43 8.65 1.45 -8.51
CA GLY A 43 9.92 2.13 -8.35
C GLY A 43 9.82 3.38 -7.47
N ASN A 44 9.03 3.35 -6.39
CA ASN A 44 8.72 4.54 -5.60
C ASN A 44 8.81 4.36 -4.08
N ILE A 45 9.60 3.40 -3.59
CA ILE A 45 9.82 3.14 -2.17
C ILE A 45 11.27 2.77 -1.88
N GLY A 46 11.77 3.15 -0.71
CA GLY A 46 12.99 2.60 -0.13
C GLY A 46 12.67 1.99 1.24
N VAL A 47 13.19 0.79 1.51
CA VAL A 47 12.88 0.01 2.72
C VAL A 47 14.16 -0.35 3.48
N CYS A 48 14.15 -0.19 4.81
CA CYS A 48 15.19 -0.69 5.68
C CYS A 48 15.01 -2.19 5.98
N GLY A 49 16.01 -2.98 5.60
CA GLY A 49 16.04 -4.43 5.78
C GLY A 49 16.70 -4.90 7.09
N PHE A 50 16.78 -6.21 7.26
CA PHE A 50 17.54 -6.81 8.36
C PHE A 50 19.03 -6.44 8.29
N GLY A 51 19.66 -6.25 9.45
CA GLY A 51 21.03 -5.72 9.50
C GLY A 51 21.12 -4.24 9.16
N ASN A 52 20.00 -3.51 9.18
CA ASN A 52 19.92 -2.09 8.87
C ASN A 52 20.45 -1.77 7.45
N SER A 53 20.23 -2.68 6.51
CA SER A 53 20.57 -2.51 5.10
C SER A 53 19.55 -1.61 4.41
N ALA A 54 20.04 -0.67 3.59
CA ALA A 54 19.18 0.08 2.68
C ALA A 54 18.76 -0.82 1.51
N HIS A 55 17.48 -0.75 1.14
CA HIS A 55 16.96 -1.27 -0.10
C HIS A 55 16.20 -0.16 -0.81
N ASP A 56 16.92 0.66 -1.57
CA ASP A 56 16.33 1.71 -2.39
C ASP A 56 15.79 1.13 -3.70
N TYR A 57 14.47 1.23 -3.89
CA TYR A 57 13.80 0.87 -5.13
C TYR A 57 13.32 2.11 -5.89
N VAL A 58 13.70 3.32 -5.48
CA VAL A 58 13.30 4.54 -6.19
C VAL A 58 13.94 4.56 -7.59
N GLY A 59 13.11 4.74 -8.61
CA GLY A 59 13.55 4.81 -10.01
C GLY A 59 13.94 3.47 -10.63
N ILE A 60 13.75 2.33 -9.94
CA ILE A 60 13.92 1.03 -10.59
C ILE A 60 12.88 0.86 -11.70
N VAL A 61 13.27 0.18 -12.78
CA VAL A 61 12.37 -0.12 -13.89
C VAL A 61 12.00 -1.59 -13.83
N TYR A 62 10.74 -1.87 -13.49
CA TYR A 62 10.20 -3.22 -13.58
C TYR A 62 10.18 -3.68 -15.05
N PRO A 63 10.72 -4.86 -15.39
CA PRO A 63 10.78 -5.33 -16.77
C PRO A 63 9.40 -5.65 -17.37
N GLY A 64 8.41 -5.99 -16.53
CA GLY A 64 7.05 -6.26 -16.98
C GLY A 64 6.17 -5.01 -17.11
N ARG A 65 4.91 -5.22 -17.46
CA ARG A 65 3.88 -4.17 -17.49
C ARG A 65 3.27 -4.00 -16.11
N LEU A 66 3.38 -2.81 -15.50
CA LEU A 66 2.81 -2.55 -14.17
C LEU A 66 1.29 -2.69 -14.12
N ASN A 67 0.61 -2.41 -15.23
CA ASN A 67 -0.84 -2.60 -15.37
C ASN A 67 -1.24 -4.05 -15.73
N ASN A 68 -0.28 -4.99 -15.86
CA ASN A 68 -0.61 -6.41 -15.98
C ASN A 68 -0.80 -7.06 -14.61
N CYS A 69 -1.97 -6.86 -14.02
CA CYS A 69 -2.30 -7.41 -12.70
C CYS A 69 -2.15 -8.93 -12.63
N GLU A 70 -2.46 -9.66 -13.71
CA GLU A 70 -2.36 -11.12 -13.80
C GLU A 70 -0.93 -11.64 -13.91
N GLY A 71 0.07 -10.75 -14.01
CA GLY A 71 1.47 -11.11 -13.80
C GLY A 71 1.76 -11.60 -12.37
N CYS A 72 0.95 -11.18 -11.39
CA CYS A 72 1.09 -11.55 -9.97
C CYS A 72 -0.21 -12.10 -9.36
N HIS A 73 -1.37 -11.54 -9.72
CA HIS A 73 -2.68 -11.92 -9.18
C HIS A 73 -3.30 -13.06 -9.99
N LEU A 74 -4.12 -13.89 -9.34
CA LEU A 74 -5.02 -14.80 -10.05
C LEU A 74 -6.15 -14.00 -10.72
N ALA A 75 -6.68 -14.53 -11.82
CA ALA A 75 -7.79 -13.92 -12.54
C ALA A 75 -8.95 -13.60 -11.57
N GLY A 76 -9.42 -12.34 -11.62
CA GLY A 76 -10.50 -11.85 -10.77
C GLY A 76 -10.14 -11.50 -9.32
N THR A 77 -8.86 -11.56 -8.92
CA THR A 77 -8.42 -11.30 -7.53
C THR A 77 -7.75 -9.93 -7.34
N TYR A 78 -7.88 -9.02 -8.31
CA TYR A 78 -7.28 -7.67 -8.34
C TYR A 78 -8.30 -6.53 -8.18
N TYR A 79 -9.55 -6.85 -7.85
CA TYR A 79 -10.60 -5.86 -7.63
C TYR A 79 -10.57 -5.30 -6.20
N PRO A 80 -11.24 -4.16 -5.95
CA PRO A 80 -11.42 -3.64 -4.61
C PRO A 80 -12.04 -4.69 -3.66
N VAL A 81 -11.52 -4.74 -2.45
CA VAL A 81 -11.93 -5.64 -1.38
C VAL A 81 -12.95 -4.98 -0.45
N ASP A 82 -13.63 -5.78 0.36
CA ASP A 82 -14.46 -5.27 1.44
C ASP A 82 -13.57 -4.63 2.52
N PRO A 83 -13.65 -3.30 2.72
CA PRO A 83 -12.79 -2.59 3.67
C PRO A 83 -13.12 -2.92 5.14
N ALA A 84 -14.23 -3.60 5.43
CA ALA A 84 -14.58 -4.04 6.78
C ALA A 84 -13.86 -5.31 7.22
N VAL A 85 -13.33 -6.11 6.28
CA VAL A 85 -12.65 -7.39 6.56
C VAL A 85 -11.16 -7.37 6.24
N VAL A 86 -10.69 -6.36 5.50
CA VAL A 86 -9.27 -6.18 5.19
C VAL A 86 -8.73 -5.02 6.01
N LEU A 87 -7.60 -5.22 6.68
CA LEU A 87 -6.99 -4.20 7.52
C LEU A 87 -6.34 -3.07 6.70
N ALA A 88 -6.42 -1.87 7.26
CA ALA A 88 -5.73 -0.69 6.78
C ALA A 88 -4.21 -0.82 6.94
N THR A 89 -3.45 -0.15 6.07
CA THR A 89 -1.99 -0.24 6.05
C THR A 89 -1.39 0.83 6.94
N THR A 90 -0.71 0.46 8.03
CA THR A 90 0.10 1.38 8.83
C THR A 90 1.21 1.95 7.96
N VAL A 91 1.31 3.28 7.91
CA VAL A 91 2.36 4.02 7.20
C VAL A 91 3.28 4.79 8.14
N ASP A 92 2.84 4.98 9.39
CA ASP A 92 3.63 5.52 10.50
C ASP A 92 3.24 4.71 11.75
N ALA A 93 4.22 4.05 12.37
CA ALA A 93 4.03 3.19 13.54
C ALA A 93 3.97 3.96 14.88
N GLY A 94 3.87 5.29 14.83
CA GLY A 94 3.73 6.13 16.00
C GLY A 94 4.94 6.12 16.93
N ALA A 95 4.75 6.70 18.12
CA ALA A 95 5.78 6.76 19.14
C ALA A 95 5.80 5.50 20.02
N ASP A 96 4.62 4.96 20.35
CA ASP A 96 4.46 3.77 21.19
C ASP A 96 4.22 2.51 20.38
N ARG A 97 5.32 1.88 19.97
CA ARG A 97 5.35 0.64 19.18
C ARG A 97 4.79 -0.60 19.90
N SER A 98 4.31 -0.47 21.14
CA SER A 98 3.65 -1.56 21.87
C SER A 98 2.14 -1.61 21.62
N THR A 99 1.58 -0.56 21.02
CA THR A 99 0.17 -0.45 20.65
C THR A 99 0.05 -0.02 19.17
N LEU A 100 -1.18 0.04 18.67
CA LEU A 100 -1.54 0.49 17.33
C LEU A 100 -2.37 1.78 17.36
N VAL A 101 -2.72 2.30 18.56
CA VAL A 101 -3.68 3.40 18.69
C VAL A 101 -3.12 4.76 18.30
N ASP A 102 -1.79 4.88 18.22
CA ASP A 102 -1.09 6.05 17.71
C ASP A 102 -0.53 5.84 16.29
N ASP A 103 -0.77 4.69 15.66
CA ASP A 103 -0.45 4.46 14.25
C ASP A 103 -1.26 5.38 13.34
N VAL A 104 -0.61 5.87 12.28
CA VAL A 104 -1.30 6.46 11.13
C VAL A 104 -1.41 5.42 10.02
N ALA A 105 -2.60 5.28 9.46
CA ALA A 105 -2.89 4.28 8.46
C ALA A 105 -3.62 4.84 7.24
N ILE A 106 -3.45 4.13 6.12
CA ILE A 106 -4.22 4.35 4.89
C ILE A 106 -5.27 3.23 4.76
N SER A 107 -6.51 3.60 4.44
CA SER A 107 -7.63 2.67 4.31
C SER A 107 -7.38 1.59 3.24
N PRO A 108 -8.03 0.41 3.33
CA PRO A 108 -7.56 -0.82 2.67
C PRO A 108 -7.38 -0.75 1.15
N ASN A 109 -8.37 -0.25 0.41
CA ASN A 109 -8.27 -0.14 -1.05
C ASN A 109 -7.41 1.07 -1.45
N THR A 110 -7.56 2.19 -0.76
CA THR A 110 -6.78 3.41 -0.98
C THR A 110 -5.29 3.12 -0.84
N ALA A 111 -4.89 2.28 0.12
CA ALA A 111 -3.52 1.86 0.33
C ALA A 111 -2.92 1.13 -0.89
N VAL A 112 -3.71 0.31 -1.58
CA VAL A 112 -3.27 -0.44 -2.77
C VAL A 112 -3.21 0.48 -3.98
N CYS A 113 -4.29 1.19 -4.29
CA CYS A 113 -4.41 2.01 -5.49
C CYS A 113 -3.40 3.16 -5.50
N SER A 114 -3.23 3.84 -4.35
CA SER A 114 -2.27 4.95 -4.21
C SER A 114 -0.81 4.51 -4.22
N GLY A 115 -0.52 3.21 -4.21
CA GLY A 115 0.84 2.69 -4.40
C GLY A 115 1.40 2.99 -5.80
N CYS A 116 0.51 3.09 -6.80
CA CYS A 116 0.87 3.44 -8.19
C CYS A 116 0.21 4.76 -8.65
N HIS A 117 -1.03 5.02 -8.22
CA HIS A 117 -1.77 6.26 -8.55
C HIS A 117 -1.49 7.35 -7.52
N THR A 118 -0.35 8.02 -7.67
CA THR A 118 0.21 8.95 -6.67
C THR A 118 -0.11 10.43 -6.88
N SER A 119 -0.93 10.78 -7.89
CA SER A 119 -1.25 12.19 -8.14
C SER A 119 -2.23 12.76 -7.11
N ASP A 120 -2.14 14.06 -6.85
CA ASP A 120 -3.05 14.77 -5.93
C ASP A 120 -4.52 14.59 -6.32
N LEU A 121 -4.82 14.61 -7.63
CA LEU A 121 -6.17 14.39 -8.13
C LEU A 121 -6.68 12.99 -7.81
N ALA A 122 -5.82 11.97 -7.93
CA ALA A 122 -6.17 10.59 -7.56
C ALA A 122 -6.41 10.49 -6.04
N ALA A 123 -5.57 11.12 -5.22
CA ALA A 123 -5.74 11.18 -3.78
C ALA A 123 -7.08 11.81 -3.39
N GLN A 124 -7.44 12.96 -3.97
CA GLN A 124 -8.72 13.62 -3.69
C GLN A 124 -9.91 12.80 -4.18
N HIS A 125 -9.80 12.11 -5.32
CA HIS A 125 -10.83 11.18 -5.78
C HIS A 125 -11.03 10.03 -4.80
N MET A 126 -9.95 9.42 -4.29
CA MET A 126 -10.04 8.36 -3.28
C MET A 126 -10.71 8.87 -2.00
N ILE A 127 -10.32 10.04 -1.50
CA ILE A 127 -10.92 10.68 -0.32
C ILE A 127 -12.43 10.93 -0.53
N GLN A 128 -12.81 11.47 -1.69
CA GLN A 128 -14.22 11.72 -2.01
C GLN A 128 -15.07 10.44 -1.98
N ASN A 129 -14.48 9.27 -2.25
CA ASN A 129 -15.15 7.98 -2.27
C ASN A 129 -14.95 7.17 -0.97
N GLY A 130 -14.59 7.85 0.11
CA GLY A 130 -14.49 7.29 1.46
C GLY A 130 -13.13 6.68 1.81
N GLY A 131 -12.13 6.87 0.95
CA GLY A 131 -10.74 6.57 1.29
C GLY A 131 -10.18 7.53 2.34
N ASP A 132 -9.21 7.06 3.11
CA ASP A 132 -8.56 7.83 4.15
C ASP A 132 -7.05 7.60 4.10
N PHE A 133 -6.28 8.69 4.06
CA PHE A 133 -4.81 8.67 3.99
C PHE A 133 -4.14 8.92 5.35
N ALA A 134 -4.92 9.28 6.37
CA ALA A 134 -4.43 9.65 7.69
C ALA A 134 -5.37 9.13 8.79
N ALA A 135 -5.84 7.90 8.63
CA ALA A 135 -6.76 7.27 9.56
C ALA A 135 -6.04 6.77 10.81
N GLY A 136 -6.77 6.67 11.93
CA GLY A 136 -6.29 5.99 13.12
C GLY A 136 -6.61 4.49 13.11
N LYS A 137 -6.14 3.78 14.15
CA LYS A 137 -6.47 2.38 14.40
C LYS A 137 -6.90 2.18 15.86
N ASP A 138 -7.66 1.13 16.11
CA ASP A 138 -7.90 0.63 17.47
C ASP A 138 -6.84 -0.39 17.90
N ASP A 139 -6.90 -0.85 19.15
CA ASP A 139 -5.96 -1.84 19.71
C ASP A 139 -5.95 -3.19 18.94
N THR A 140 -6.98 -3.47 18.13
CA THR A 140 -7.06 -4.68 17.29
C THR A 140 -6.47 -4.47 15.89
N GLY A 141 -6.09 -3.22 15.57
CA GLY A 141 -5.64 -2.80 14.25
C GLY A 141 -6.79 -2.49 13.28
N ALA A 142 -8.04 -2.51 13.77
CA ALA A 142 -9.19 -2.14 12.96
C ALA A 142 -9.14 -0.63 12.66
N LEU A 143 -9.56 -0.28 11.45
CA LEU A 143 -9.54 1.10 10.97
C LEU A 143 -10.52 1.98 11.76
N ILE A 144 -10.03 3.11 12.26
CA ILE A 144 -10.86 4.20 12.77
C ILE A 144 -10.83 5.33 11.73
N SER A 145 -11.87 5.39 10.91
CA SER A 145 -12.05 6.44 9.90
C SER A 145 -13.49 6.92 9.85
N SER A 146 -13.69 8.16 9.39
CA SER A 146 -15.03 8.70 9.08
C SER A 146 -15.51 8.32 7.68
N GLY A 147 -14.61 7.83 6.81
CA GLY A 147 -14.90 7.38 5.46
C GLY A 147 -15.20 5.87 5.39
N VAL A 148 -16.08 5.49 4.47
CA VAL A 148 -16.29 4.09 4.08
C VAL A 148 -16.00 3.98 2.59
N GLU A 149 -14.99 3.19 2.23
CA GLU A 149 -14.60 3.03 0.83
C GLU A 149 -15.73 2.42 0.00
N THR A 150 -16.10 3.10 -1.08
CA THR A 150 -17.14 2.65 -2.03
C THR A 150 -16.57 2.28 -3.40
N CYS A 151 -15.26 2.02 -3.46
CA CYS A 151 -14.49 1.82 -4.69
C CYS A 151 -15.11 0.76 -5.62
N ALA A 152 -15.59 -0.36 -5.05
CA ALA A 152 -16.17 -1.47 -5.81
C ALA A 152 -17.43 -1.11 -6.62
N LEU A 153 -18.10 0.01 -6.30
CA LEU A 153 -19.26 0.48 -7.07
C LEU A 153 -18.88 0.88 -8.51
N CYS A 154 -17.67 1.43 -8.68
CA CYS A 154 -17.17 1.93 -9.97
C CYS A 154 -16.03 1.05 -10.51
N HIS A 155 -15.20 0.51 -9.62
CA HIS A 155 -14.00 -0.25 -9.96
C HIS A 155 -14.17 -1.77 -9.83
N GLY A 156 -15.37 -2.26 -9.54
CA GLY A 156 -15.66 -3.70 -9.54
C GLY A 156 -15.86 -4.29 -10.95
N PRO A 157 -16.03 -5.62 -11.06
CA PRO A 157 -16.29 -6.30 -12.33
C PRO A 157 -17.55 -5.77 -13.04
N GLY A 158 -17.43 -5.46 -14.33
CA GLY A 158 -18.49 -4.92 -15.20
C GLY A 158 -18.97 -3.53 -14.83
N ARG A 159 -18.24 -2.79 -13.98
CA ARG A 159 -18.62 -1.44 -13.56
C ARG A 159 -18.08 -0.38 -14.52
N SER A 160 -18.51 0.87 -14.33
CA SER A 160 -18.21 1.97 -15.25
C SER A 160 -16.72 2.30 -15.38
N ALA A 161 -15.91 1.93 -14.39
CA ALA A 161 -14.46 2.09 -14.37
C ALA A 161 -13.79 0.79 -13.91
N ASP A 162 -14.24 -0.33 -14.46
CA ASP A 162 -13.73 -1.68 -14.18
C ASP A 162 -12.18 -1.73 -14.21
N VAL A 163 -11.57 -2.29 -13.15
CA VAL A 163 -10.11 -2.41 -13.04
C VAL A 163 -9.50 -3.19 -14.20
N LYS A 164 -10.10 -4.32 -14.59
CA LYS A 164 -9.65 -5.13 -15.72
C LYS A 164 -9.61 -4.29 -16.99
N ASP A 165 -10.72 -3.62 -17.30
CA ASP A 165 -10.86 -2.87 -18.55
C ASP A 165 -9.92 -1.67 -18.58
N LEU A 166 -9.81 -0.91 -17.48
CA LEU A 166 -8.96 0.28 -17.44
C LEU A 166 -7.46 -0.02 -17.42
N HIS A 167 -7.07 -1.20 -16.93
CA HIS A 167 -5.68 -1.65 -16.91
C HIS A 167 -5.32 -2.54 -18.11
N GLY A 168 -6.29 -2.92 -18.96
CA GLY A 168 -6.08 -3.83 -20.09
C GLY A 168 -5.71 -5.25 -19.66
N VAL A 169 -6.21 -5.69 -18.51
CA VAL A 169 -5.85 -7.01 -17.96
C VAL A 169 -6.45 -8.12 -18.82
N GLY A 170 -5.59 -9.03 -19.27
CA GLY A 170 -5.94 -10.08 -20.24
C GLY A 170 -5.57 -9.74 -21.69
N ASP A 171 -5.16 -8.49 -21.98
CA ASP A 171 -4.70 -8.07 -23.32
C ASP A 171 -3.17 -8.19 -23.48
N PHE A 172 -2.48 -8.71 -22.48
CA PHE A 172 -1.03 -8.91 -22.49
C PHE A 172 -0.70 -10.29 -23.07
N ASP A 173 -0.63 -10.39 -24.40
CA ASP A 173 -0.42 -11.67 -25.11
C ASP A 173 0.92 -12.33 -24.80
N PHE A 174 1.92 -11.59 -24.30
CA PHE A 174 3.24 -12.10 -23.92
C PHE A 174 3.82 -11.21 -22.81
N ASN A 175 4.13 -11.80 -21.66
CA ASN A 175 5.00 -11.15 -20.66
C ASN A 175 6.41 -10.97 -21.21
#